data_AF-A0A832TWP5-F1
#
_entry.id   AF-A0A832TWP5-F1
#
_cell.length_a   1.000
_cell.length_b   1.000
_cell.length_c   1.000
_cell.angle_alpha   90.00
_cell.angle_beta   90.00
_cell.angle_gamma   90.00
#
_symmetry.space_group_name_H-M   'P 1'
#
loop_
_entity.id
_entity.type
_entity.pdbx_description
1 polymer ?
#
loop_
_entity_poly.entity_id
_entity_poly.type
_entity_poly.pdbx_seq_one_letter_code
_entity_poly.pdbx_strand_id
1 'polypeptide(L)' 'KLHEMLPELKEKYHVSYLGIFGSYIRGEQKSGSDLDILVEFSKTPTIFKFVNLENYLSDALGIKV' A
#
# COMPACT_ATOMS: atom_id res chain seq x y z
N LYS A 1 1.51 7.19 -9.67
CA LYS A 1 2.35 6.21 -8.93
C LYS A 1 1.54 5.06 -8.30
N LEU A 2 0.86 5.20 -7.15
CA LEU A 2 0.12 4.06 -6.55
C LEU A 2 -0.95 3.46 -7.47
N HIS A 3 -1.72 4.30 -8.18
CA HIS A 3 -2.74 3.84 -9.13
C HIS A 3 -2.15 3.14 -10.36
N GLU A 4 -0.90 3.43 -10.72
CA GLU A 4 -0.21 2.78 -11.85
C GLU A 4 0.29 1.38 -11.46
N MET A 5 0.48 1.14 -10.16
CA MET A 5 0.90 -0.16 -9.61
C MET A 5 -0.28 -1.12 -9.43
N LEU A 6 -1.53 -0.62 -9.42
CA LEU A 6 -2.74 -1.44 -9.21
C LEU A 6 -2.84 -2.67 -10.12
N PRO A 7 -2.54 -2.62 -11.44
CA PRO A 7 -2.58 -3.81 -12.28
C PRO A 7 -1.64 -4.92 -11.79
N GLU A 8 -0.40 -4.59 -11.44
CA GLU A 8 0.57 -5.56 -10.90
C GLU A 8 0.11 -6.10 -9.54
N LEU A 9 -0.34 -5.22 -8.65
CA LEU A 9 -0.81 -5.59 -7.32
C LEU A 9 -2.04 -6.51 -7.36
N LYS A 10 -2.93 -6.28 -8.33
CA LYS A 10 -4.10 -7.12 -8.57
C LYS A 10 -3.71 -8.52 -9.02
N GLU A 11 -2.77 -8.64 -9.96
CA GLU A 11 -2.34 -9.96 -10.45
C GLU A 11 -1.52 -10.75 -9.43
N LYS A 12 -0.56 -10.10 -8.77
CA LYS A 12 0.43 -10.76 -7.91
C LYS A 12 -0.04 -10.97 -6.47
N TYR A 13 -0.76 -9.98 -5.94
CA TYR A 13 -1.18 -9.92 -4.53
C TYR A 13 -2.70 -10.04 -4.34
N HIS A 14 -3.49 -10.11 -5.42
CA HIS A 14 -4.96 -10.14 -5.35
C HIS A 14 -5.56 -8.90 -4.69
N VAL A 15 -4.92 -7.73 -4.88
CA VAL A 15 -5.46 -6.46 -4.39
C VAL A 15 -6.64 -6.03 -5.27
N SER A 16 -7.82 -5.87 -4.68
CA SER A 16 -9.02 -5.36 -5.34
C SER A 16 -9.11 -3.84 -5.27
N TYR A 17 -8.62 -3.25 -4.18
CA TYR A 17 -8.67 -1.81 -3.94
C TYR A 17 -7.43 -1.36 -3.15
N LEU A 18 -6.95 -0.16 -3.49
CA LEU A 18 -5.87 0.51 -2.77
C LEU A 18 -6.21 1.99 -2.62
N GLY A 19 -6.23 2.46 -1.38
CA GLY A 19 -6.49 3.86 -1.04
C GLY A 19 -5.49 4.36 -0.01
N ILE A 20 -5.07 5.61 -0.15
CA ILE A 20 -4.33 6.28 0.93
C ILE A 20 -5.35 6.58 2.03
N PHE A 21 -4.97 6.39 3.28
CA PHE A 21 -5.78 6.72 4.44
C PHE A 21 -4.95 7.58 5.42
N GLY A 22 -5.57 8.04 6.50
CA GLY A 22 -4.82 8.67 7.59
C GLY A 22 -4.36 10.11 7.34
N SER A 23 -3.25 10.48 7.99
CA SER A 23 -2.76 11.87 8.12
C SER A 23 -2.40 12.53 6.79
N TYR A 24 -2.12 11.73 5.74
CA TYR A 24 -1.81 12.21 4.39
C TYR A 24 -2.98 12.96 3.74
N ILE A 25 -4.23 12.60 4.07
CA ILE A 25 -5.43 13.26 3.54
C ILE A 25 -5.69 14.61 4.23
N ARG A 26 -5.30 14.74 5.51
CA ARG A 26 -5.55 15.94 6.32
C ARG A 26 -4.48 17.02 6.16
N GLY A 27 -3.40 16.75 5.42
CA GLY A 27 -2.28 17.70 5.23
C GLY A 27 -1.45 17.93 6.50
N GLU A 28 -1.59 17.08 7.52
CA GLU A 28 -0.88 17.17 8.81
C GLU A 28 0.43 16.36 8.82
N GLN A 29 0.78 15.77 7.69
CA GLN A 29 1.97 14.91 7.53
C GLN A 29 3.24 15.76 7.66
N LYS A 30 4.15 15.37 8.56
CA LYS A 30 5.46 16.00 8.76
C LYS A 30 6.51 15.27 7.92
N SER A 31 7.65 15.91 7.67
CA SER A 31 8.79 15.23 7.04
C SER A 31 9.20 14.00 7.88
N GLY A 32 8.94 12.80 7.36
CA GLY A 32 9.23 11.52 8.04
C GLY A 32 8.03 10.74 8.57
N SER A 33 6.79 11.16 8.31
CA SER A 33 5.62 10.34 8.69
C SER A 33 5.43 9.14 7.75
N ASP A 34 4.94 8.04 8.34
CA ASP A 34 4.53 6.83 7.63
C ASP A 34 3.34 7.12 6.68
N LEU A 35 3.22 6.35 5.60
CA LEU A 35 2.12 6.42 4.65
C LEU A 35 1.09 5.35 4.96
N ASP A 36 -0.01 5.74 5.60
CA ASP A 36 -1.10 4.80 5.89
C ASP A 36 -1.83 4.43 4.59
N ILE A 37 -1.84 3.14 4.24
CA ILE A 37 -2.55 2.62 3.06
C ILE A 37 -3.62 1.62 3.50
N LEU A 38 -4.84 1.82 3.00
CA LEU A 38 -5.91 0.84 3.07
C LEU A 38 -5.86 -0.05 1.83
N VAL A 39 -5.73 -1.36 2.06
CA VAL A 39 -5.71 -2.38 1.00
C VAL A 39 -6.87 -3.34 1.20
N GLU A 40 -7.64 -3.56 0.14
CA GLU A 40 -8.63 -4.62 0.08
C GLU A 40 -8.13 -5.73 -0.84
N PHE A 41 -8.37 -6.98 -0.43
CA PHE A 41 -7.95 -8.15 -1.19
C PHE A 41 -9.17 -8.89 -1.74
N SER A 42 -9.15 -9.22 -3.03
CA SER A 42 -10.16 -10.09 -3.65
C SER A 42 -10.04 -11.55 -3.18
N LYS A 43 -8.90 -11.92 -2.60
CA LYS A 43 -8.65 -13.24 -2.01
C LYS A 43 -7.78 -13.08 -0.77
N THR A 44 -8.12 -13.76 0.32
CA THR A 44 -7.37 -13.71 1.57
C THR A 44 -5.89 -14.02 1.32
N PRO A 45 -4.96 -13.07 1.59
CA PRO A 45 -3.54 -13.32 1.44
C PRO A 45 -3.03 -14.18 2.59
N THR A 46 -1.91 -14.87 2.35
CA THR A 46 -1.12 -15.42 3.46
C THR A 46 -0.38 -14.29 4.17
N ILE A 47 0.03 -14.51 5.42
CA ILE A 47 0.78 -13.50 6.18
C ILE A 47 2.08 -13.09 5.46
N PHE A 48 2.75 -14.05 4.81
CA PHE A 48 3.95 -13.77 4.01
C PHE A 48 3.64 -12.91 2.78
N LYS A 49 2.52 -13.15 2.08
CA LYS A 49 2.13 -12.30 0.95
C LYS A 49 1.79 -10.88 1.41
N PHE A 50 1.17 -10.75 2.59
CA PHE A 50 0.85 -9.45 3.17
C PHE A 50 2.12 -8.66 3.50
N VAL A 51 3.07 -9.26 4.22
CA VAL A 51 4.36 -8.61 4.56
C VAL A 51 5.17 -8.29 3.30
N ASN A 52 5.17 -9.18 2.29
CA ASN A 52 5.84 -8.91 1.02
C ASN A 52 5.21 -7.74 0.25
N LEU A 53 3.90 -7.49 0.41
CA LEU A 53 3.24 -6.34 -0.19
C LEU A 53 3.66 -5.05 0.52
N GLU A 54 3.68 -5.03 1.85
CA GLU A 54 4.13 -3.90 2.67
C GLU A 54 5.56 -3.48 2.32
N ASN A 55 6.49 -4.45 2.27
CA ASN A 55 7.88 -4.19 1.89
C ASN A 55 7.99 -3.65 0.46
N TYR A 56 7.27 -4.26 -0.49
CA TYR A 56 7.28 -3.81 -1.88
C TYR A 56 6.76 -2.37 -2.03
N LEU A 57 5.69 -2.01 -1.33
CA LEU A 57 5.15 -0.65 -1.35
C LEU A 57 6.12 0.34 -0.69
N SER A 58 6.73 -0.04 0.45
CA SER A 58 7.73 0.78 1.13
C SER A 58 8.94 1.07 0.23
N ASP A 59 9.47 0.04 -0.44
CA ASP A 59 10.61 0.15 -1.35
C ASP A 59 10.28 1.00 -2.59
N ALA A 60 9.11 0.76 -3.19
CA ALA A 60 8.68 1.46 -4.41
C ALA A 60 8.39 2.96 -4.15
N LEU A 61 7.92 3.29 -2.96
CA LEU A 61 7.57 4.67 -2.57
C LEU A 61 8.74 5.39 -1.89
N GLY A 62 9.72 4.67 -1.34
CA GLY A 62 10.84 5.23 -0.59
C GLY A 62 10.43 5.85 0.75
N ILE A 63 9.24 5.47 1.25
CA ILE A 63 8.64 5.93 2.50
C ILE A 63 8.10 4.68 3.18
N LYS A 64 8.19 4.63 4.52
CA LYS A 64 7.61 3.54 5.30
C LYS A 64 6.09 3.53 5.16
N VAL A 65 5.55 2.38 4.77
CA VAL A 65 4.11 2.08 4.61
C VAL A 65 3.64 1.22 5.78
#